data_AF-A0A8T6UUQ2-F1
#
_entry.id   AF-A0A8T6UUQ2-F1
#
_cell.length_a   1.000
_cell.length_b   1.000
_cell.length_c   1.000
_cell.angle_alpha   90.00
_cell.angle_beta   90.00
_cell.angle_gamma   90.00
#
_symmetry.space_group_name_H-M   'P 1'
#
loop_
_entity.id
_entity.type
_entity.pdbx_description
1 polymer ?
#
loop_
_entity_poly.entity_id
_entity_poly.type
_entity_poly.pdbx_seq_one_letter_code
_entity_poly.pdbx_strand_id
1 'polypeptide(L)' 'TNRLVSKKHASMWRERITSGERISIPRRTIREEKSTTHISVIDNEGNAVALTHSLASASGVVTQGLGFIYNSC' A
#
# COMPACT_ATOMS: atom_id res chain seq x y z
N THR A 1 -6.73 -6.44 -16.86
CA THR A 1 -5.92 -5.56 -15.98
C THR A 1 -5.71 -4.15 -16.53
N ASN A 2 -5.63 -3.92 -17.85
CA ASN A 2 -5.38 -2.58 -18.43
C ASN A 2 -6.44 -1.49 -18.17
N ARG A 3 -7.67 -1.84 -17.79
CA ARG A 3 -8.75 -0.86 -17.62
C ARG A 3 -8.44 0.17 -16.54
N LEU A 4 -8.01 -0.27 -15.35
CA LEU A 4 -7.82 0.59 -14.18
C LEU A 4 -6.70 1.62 -14.37
N VAL A 5 -5.66 1.27 -15.12
CA VAL A 5 -4.52 2.14 -15.40
C VAL A 5 -4.61 2.88 -16.75
N SER A 6 -5.71 2.70 -17.50
CA SER A 6 -5.87 3.32 -18.82
C SER A 6 -6.17 4.82 -18.73
N LYS A 7 -5.60 5.60 -19.67
CA LYS A 7 -5.86 7.05 -19.77
C LYS A 7 -7.33 7.36 -20.03
N LYS A 8 -8.00 6.57 -20.88
CA LYS A 8 -9.44 6.72 -21.15
C LYS A 8 -10.28 6.59 -19.87
N HIS A 9 -9.98 5.59 -19.04
CA HIS A 9 -10.70 5.40 -17.78
C HIS A 9 -10.41 6.53 -16.78
N ALA A 10 -9.16 7.01 -16.73
CA ALA A 10 -8.79 8.15 -15.90
C ALA A 10 -9.51 9.46 -16.32
N SER A 11 -9.63 9.74 -17.63
CA SER A 11 -10.35 10.91 -18.14
C SER A 11 -11.83 10.88 -17.79
N MET A 12 -12.48 9.73 -17.96
CA MET A 12 -13.87 9.52 -17.56
C MET A 12 -14.10 9.84 -16.07
N TRP A 13 -13.21 9.39 -15.18
CA TRP A 13 -13.31 9.72 -13.75
C TRP A 13 -13.05 11.20 -13.47
N ARG A 14 -12.10 11.81 -14.16
CA ARG A 14 -11.82 13.24 -14.04
C ARG A 14 -13.06 14.08 -14.37
N GLU A 15 -13.73 13.79 -15.48
CA GLU A 15 -14.95 14.52 -15.91
C GLU A 15 -16.04 14.50 -14.83
N ARG A 16 -16.29 13.31 -14.24
CA ARG A 16 -17.27 13.13 -13.15
C ARG A 16 -16.89 13.91 -11.88
N ILE A 17 -15.60 13.95 -11.53
CA ILE A 17 -15.13 14.74 -10.39
C ILE A 17 -15.32 16.24 -10.69
N THR A 18 -14.94 16.69 -11.89
CA THR A 18 -15.03 18.12 -12.27
C THR A 18 -16.47 18.61 -12.47
N SER A 19 -17.41 17.72 -12.79
CA SER A 19 -18.84 18.07 -12.87
C SER A 19 -19.49 18.23 -11.50
N GLY A 20 -18.76 17.96 -10.41
CA GLY A 20 -19.29 18.03 -9.04
C GLY A 20 -20.15 16.83 -8.65
N GLU A 21 -20.12 15.74 -9.42
CA GLU A 21 -20.85 14.52 -9.11
C GLU A 21 -20.44 13.97 -7.73
N ARG A 22 -21.41 13.78 -6.83
CA ARG A 22 -21.17 13.15 -5.52
C ARG A 22 -21.29 11.64 -5.64
N ILE A 23 -20.17 10.94 -5.43
CA ILE A 23 -20.14 9.47 -5.45
C ILE A 23 -20.29 8.96 -4.02
N SER A 24 -21.39 8.24 -3.75
CA SER A 24 -21.58 7.54 -2.47
C SER A 24 -20.76 6.25 -2.47
N ILE A 25 -19.82 6.14 -1.53
CA ILE A 25 -18.96 4.96 -1.37
C ILE A 25 -19.22 4.36 0.01
N PRO A 26 -19.56 3.06 0.10
CA PRO A 26 -19.68 2.39 1.40
C PRO A 26 -18.34 2.44 2.12
N ARG A 27 -18.34 2.93 3.37
CA ARG A 27 -17.11 3.01 4.19
C ARG A 27 -16.67 1.60 4.56
N ARG A 28 -15.44 1.23 4.19
CA ARG A 28 -14.81 -0.01 4.69
C ARG A 28 -14.44 0.18 6.16
N THR A 29 -14.94 -0.70 7.03
CA THR A 29 -14.73 -0.65 8.49
C THR A 29 -13.53 -1.46 8.96
N ILE A 30 -12.87 -2.20 8.05
CA ILE A 30 -11.67 -2.99 8.37
C ILE A 30 -10.52 -2.03 8.68
N ARG A 31 -9.98 -2.14 9.89
CA ARG A 31 -8.82 -1.37 10.35
C ARG A 31 -7.55 -2.03 9.80
N GLU A 32 -6.85 -1.33 8.94
CA GLU A 32 -5.51 -1.74 8.52
C GLU A 32 -4.45 -1.22 9.49
N GLU A 33 -3.39 -1.98 9.62
CA GLU A 33 -2.27 -1.64 10.47
C GLU A 33 -1.40 -0.57 9.85
N LYS A 34 -1.02 0.39 10.66
CA LYS A 34 -0.42 1.65 10.18
C LYS A 34 1.10 1.62 10.14
N SER A 35 1.72 0.60 10.74
CA SER A 35 3.17 0.57 10.95
C SER A 35 3.86 -0.28 9.88
N THR A 36 4.70 0.38 9.09
CA THR A 36 5.62 -0.23 8.13
C THR A 36 6.96 0.48 8.22
N THR A 37 8.03 -0.16 7.75
CA THR A 37 9.34 0.46 7.60
C THR A 37 9.61 0.66 6.11
N HIS A 38 9.99 1.87 5.74
CA HIS A 38 10.40 2.20 4.38
C HIS A 38 11.86 2.66 4.36
N ILE A 39 12.62 2.16 3.39
CA ILE A 39 13.98 2.60 3.11
C ILE A 39 14.11 2.93 1.62
N SER A 40 14.96 3.92 1.33
CA SER A 40 15.35 4.32 -0.01
C SER A 40 16.86 4.44 -0.08
N VAL A 41 17.49 3.82 -1.08
CA VAL A 41 18.94 3.79 -1.27
C VAL A 41 19.27 4.11 -2.73
N ILE A 42 20.30 4.93 -2.94
CA ILE A 42 20.91 5.20 -4.24
C ILE A 42 22.41 4.97 -4.09
N ASP A 43 23.04 4.27 -5.02
CA ASP A 43 24.50 4.07 -5.04
C ASP A 43 25.22 4.97 -6.05
N ASN A 44 26.55 4.87 -6.10
CA ASN A 44 27.40 5.67 -6.99
C ASN A 44 27.36 5.24 -8.46
N GLU A 45 26.85 4.03 -8.76
CA GLU A 45 26.64 3.53 -10.12
C GLU A 45 25.26 3.96 -10.67
N GLY A 46 24.43 4.56 -9.83
CA GLY A 46 23.10 5.06 -10.19
C GLY A 46 21.98 4.05 -10.00
N ASN A 47 22.24 2.93 -9.30
CA ASN A 47 21.17 2.01 -8.92
C ASN A 47 20.31 2.66 -7.84
N ALA A 48 18.99 2.46 -7.92
CA ALA A 48 18.02 2.99 -6.96
C ALA A 48 17.12 1.86 -6.44
N VAL A 49 16.99 1.77 -5.12
CA VAL A 49 16.15 0.79 -4.44
C VAL A 49 15.16 1.52 -3.53
N ALA A 50 13.87 1.22 -3.72
CA ALA A 50 12.80 1.58 -2.80
C ALA A 50 12.23 0.31 -2.19
N LEU A 51 12.33 0.16 -0.86
CA LEU A 51 11.88 -1.03 -0.15
C LEU A 51 10.93 -0.66 0.99
N THR A 52 9.75 -1.25 0.98
CA THR A 52 8.78 -1.15 2.07
C THR A 52 8.58 -2.54 2.67
N HIS A 53 8.87 -2.69 3.96
CA HIS A 53 8.71 -3.92 4.71
C HIS A 53 7.68 -3.74 5.84
N SER A 54 6.93 -4.79 6.17
CA SER A 54 5.91 -4.79 7.22
C SER A 54 5.67 -6.20 7.77
N LEU A 55 5.23 -6.27 9.02
CA LEU A 55 4.67 -7.48 9.63
C LEU A 55 3.12 -7.46 9.69
N ALA A 56 2.48 -6.49 9.01
CA ALA A 56 1.09 -6.10 9.22
C ALA A 56 0.84 -5.80 10.71
N SER A 57 -0.09 -6.50 11.38
CA SER A 57 -0.37 -6.31 12.81
C SER A 57 0.68 -6.89 13.74
N ALA A 58 1.68 -7.60 13.20
CA ALA A 58 2.56 -8.51 13.91
C ALA A 58 1.78 -9.55 14.75
N SER A 59 2.06 -10.84 14.55
CA SER A 59 1.31 -11.90 15.25
C SER A 59 1.57 -11.94 16.77
N GLY A 60 2.65 -11.30 17.23
CA GLY A 60 3.18 -11.47 18.59
C GLY A 60 3.83 -12.84 18.84
N VAL A 61 3.82 -13.74 17.84
CA VAL A 61 4.42 -15.08 17.95
C VAL A 61 5.91 -15.00 17.67
N VAL A 62 6.70 -15.64 18.55
CA VAL A 62 8.14 -15.85 18.39
C VAL A 62 8.43 -17.32 18.70
N THR A 63 9.06 -18.02 17.76
CA THR A 63 9.54 -19.39 18.00
C THR A 63 10.73 -19.34 18.95
N GLN A 64 10.70 -20.18 19.99
CA GLN A 64 11.76 -20.25 21.00
C GLN A 64 13.12 -20.48 20.34
N GLY A 65 14.08 -19.60 20.64
CA GLY A 65 15.45 -19.67 20.12
C GLY A 65 15.69 -18.98 18.76
N LEU A 66 14.65 -18.54 18.03
CA LEU A 66 14.84 -17.89 16.71
C LEU A 66 14.90 -16.36 16.75
N GLY A 67 14.22 -15.74 17.72
CA GLY A 67 14.34 -14.29 17.97
C GLY A 67 13.71 -13.36 16.92
N PHE A 68 12.91 -13.87 15.99
CA PHE A 68 12.12 -13.05 15.06
C PHE A 68 10.62 -13.21 15.26
N ILE A 69 9.87 -12.15 14.97
CA ILE A 69 8.41 -12.09 15.10
C ILE A 69 7.77 -12.49 13.77
N TYR A 70 6.75 -13.35 13.80
CA TYR A 70 5.96 -13.68 12.61
C TYR A 70 4.98 -12.57 12.25
N ASN A 71 4.75 -12.37 10.96
CA ASN A 71 3.71 -11.46 10.47
C ASN A 71 2.29 -11.97 10.82
N SER A 72 1.30 -11.08 10.76
CA SER A 72 -0.13 -11.42 10.88
C SER A 72 -0.91 -10.88 9.67
N CYS A 73 -2.24 -11.06 9.67
CA CYS A 73 -3.16 -10.52 8.68
C CYS A 73 -4.09 -9.50 9.35
#